data_AF-A0A941W0F0-F1
#
_entry.id   AF-A0A941W0F0-F1
#
_cell.length_a   1.000
_cell.length_b   1.000
_cell.length_c   1.000
_cell.angle_alpha   90.00
_cell.angle_beta   90.00
_cell.angle_gamma   90.00
#
_symmetry.space_group_name_H-M   'P 1'
#
loop_
_entity.id
_entity.type
_entity.pdbx_description
1 polymer ?
#
loop_
_entity_poly.entity_id
_entity_poly.type
_entity_poly.pdbx_seq_one_letter_code
_entity_poly.pdbx_strand_id
1 'polypeptide(L)'
;MTSIFDRLRTEIDHFGDRVHSALEQGKLQLEKSGAQRMRAETAQELGLLVWRKARGEAVDDARHEALLLRLDELQAQITRLDREIAASRAEDVTVGQDPPPPAA
;
A
#
# COMPACT_ATOMS: atom_id res chain seq x y z
N MET A 1 -31.22 -31.61 -13.61
CA MET A 1 -31.49 -30.63 -12.53
C MET A 1 -30.31 -30.60 -11.57
N THR A 2 -29.22 -29.91 -11.95
CA THR A 2 -27.95 -29.87 -11.18
C THR A 2 -27.48 -28.44 -10.90
N SER A 3 -28.26 -27.44 -11.33
CA SER A 3 -27.86 -26.02 -11.40
C SER A 3 -27.73 -25.33 -10.03
N ILE A 4 -28.42 -25.80 -8.99
CA ILE A 4 -28.43 -25.14 -7.67
C ILE A 4 -27.12 -25.42 -6.90
N PHE A 5 -26.58 -26.63 -7.02
CA PHE A 5 -25.31 -26.99 -6.39
C PHE A 5 -24.10 -26.38 -7.10
N ASP A 6 -24.12 -26.31 -8.44
CA ASP A 6 -23.06 -25.64 -9.19
C ASP A 6 -23.02 -24.14 -8.89
N ARG A 7 -24.18 -23.47 -8.82
CA ARG A 7 -24.24 -22.04 -8.48
C ARG A 7 -23.72 -21.74 -7.08
N LEU A 8 -24.04 -22.60 -6.10
CA LEU A 8 -23.53 -22.47 -4.73
C LEU A 8 -22.00 -22.65 -4.67
N ARG A 9 -21.45 -23.61 -5.43
CA ARG A 9 -19.99 -23.80 -5.52
C ARG A 9 -19.31 -22.58 -6.13
N THR A 10 -19.84 -22.06 -7.23
CA THR A 10 -19.34 -20.83 -7.88
C THR A 10 -19.41 -19.62 -6.95
N GLU A 11 -20.49 -19.46 -6.17
CA GLU A 11 -20.61 -18.37 -5.19
C GLU A 11 -19.62 -18.48 -4.02
N ILE A 12 -19.31 -19.69 -3.56
CA ILE A 12 -18.31 -19.92 -2.52
C ILE A 12 -16.90 -19.63 -3.04
N ASP A 13 -16.58 -20.07 -4.25
CA ASP A 13 -15.28 -19.80 -4.88
C ASP A 13 -15.07 -18.29 -5.08
N HIS A 14 -16.08 -17.57 -5.59
CA HIS A 14 -16.03 -16.11 -5.71
C HIS A 14 -15.95 -15.38 -4.36
N PHE A 15 -16.54 -15.93 -3.30
CA PHE A 15 -16.42 -15.37 -1.97
C PHE A 15 -14.99 -15.55 -1.41
N GLY A 16 -14.38 -16.71 -1.64
CA GLY A 16 -12.99 -16.99 -1.26
C GLY A 16 -12.00 -16.03 -1.92
N ASP A 17 -12.13 -15.82 -3.23
CA ASP A 17 -11.27 -14.92 -4.00
C ASP A 17 -11.38 -13.47 -3.53
N ARG A 18 -12.60 -12.99 -3.25
CA ARG A 18 -12.84 -11.63 -2.74
C ARG A 18 -12.25 -11.42 -1.35
N VAL A 19 -12.37 -12.41 -0.46
CA VAL A 19 -11.78 -12.32 0.90
C VAL A 19 -10.26 -12.29 0.81
N HIS A 20 -9.65 -13.11 -0.06
CA HIS A 20 -8.21 -13.13 -0.25
C HIS A 20 -7.69 -11.79 -0.82
N SER A 21 -8.34 -11.25 -1.85
CA SER A 21 -8.01 -9.95 -2.43
C SER A 21 -8.11 -8.80 -1.41
N ALA A 22 -9.18 -8.77 -0.61
CA ALA A 22 -9.36 -7.77 0.43
C ALA A 22 -8.27 -7.83 1.52
N LEU A 23 -7.81 -9.03 1.89
CA LEU A 23 -6.72 -9.21 2.85
C LEU A 23 -5.39 -8.72 2.30
N GLU A 24 -5.06 -9.04 1.04
CA GLU A 24 -3.84 -8.54 0.39
C GLU A 24 -3.86 -7.01 0.25
N GLN A 25 -4.99 -6.43 -0.14
CA GLN A 25 -5.16 -4.97 -0.16
C GLN A 25 -4.99 -4.37 1.24
N GLY A 26 -5.54 -5.00 2.28
CA GLY A 26 -5.40 -4.56 3.66
C GLY A 26 -3.95 -4.55 4.12
N LYS A 27 -3.18 -5.59 3.76
CA LYS A 27 -1.74 -5.67 4.06
C LYS A 27 -0.96 -4.53 3.40
N LEU A 28 -1.16 -4.30 2.10
CA LEU A 28 -0.50 -3.20 1.38
C LEU A 28 -0.81 -1.83 1.99
N GLN A 29 -2.06 -1.60 2.42
CA GLN A 29 -2.45 -0.36 3.09
C GLN A 29 -1.75 -0.19 4.45
N LEU A 30 -1.63 -1.27 5.23
CA LEU A 30 -0.92 -1.24 6.52
C LEU A 30 0.57 -0.96 6.31
N GLU A 31 1.21 -1.60 5.33
CA GLU A 31 2.62 -1.33 4.99
C GLU A 31 2.82 0.13 4.57
N LYS A 32 1.92 0.67 3.74
CA LYS A 32 1.97 2.09 3.34
C LYS A 32 1.82 3.02 4.53
N SER A 33 0.85 2.75 5.42
CA SER A 33 0.64 3.53 6.64
C SER A 33 1.89 3.52 7.54
N GLY A 34 2.51 2.36 7.70
CA GLY A 34 3.78 2.22 8.42
C GLY A 34 4.90 3.06 7.81
N ALA A 35 5.07 2.99 6.48
CA ALA A 35 6.08 3.77 5.77
C ALA A 35 5.82 5.30 5.87
N GLN A 36 4.56 5.73 5.80
CA GLN A 36 4.18 7.14 5.97
C GLN A 36 4.49 7.64 7.39
N ARG A 37 4.22 6.83 8.41
CA ARG A 37 4.55 7.15 9.80
C ARG A 37 6.06 7.30 9.99
N MET A 38 6.84 6.32 9.50
CA MET A 38 8.30 6.41 9.57
C MET A 38 8.82 7.65 8.86
N ARG A 39 8.26 8.01 7.68
CA ARG A 39 8.65 9.22 6.94
C ARG A 39 8.40 10.48 7.76
N ALA A 40 7.26 10.55 8.45
CA ALA A 40 6.93 11.69 9.32
C ALA A 40 7.91 11.80 10.50
N GLU A 41 8.23 10.67 11.15
CA GLU A 41 9.20 10.62 12.25
C GLU A 41 10.61 11.04 11.79
N THR A 42 11.09 10.52 10.65
CA THR A 42 12.38 10.91 10.05
C THR A 42 12.42 12.40 9.67
N ALA A 43 11.34 12.93 9.10
CA ALA A 43 11.26 14.35 8.74
C ALA A 43 11.29 15.26 9.97
N GLN A 44 10.63 14.84 11.07
CA GLN A 44 10.68 15.54 12.34
C GLN A 44 12.11 15.58 12.90
N GLU A 45 12.80 14.44 12.88
CA GLU A 45 14.19 14.34 13.36
C GLU A 45 15.14 15.24 12.54
N LEU A 46 15.02 15.20 11.21
CA LEU A 46 15.80 16.06 10.32
C LEU A 46 15.52 17.54 10.61
N GLY A 47 14.25 17.92 10.77
CA GLY A 47 13.86 19.29 11.10
C GLY A 47 14.47 19.78 12.42
N LEU A 48 14.51 18.91 13.44
CA LEU A 48 15.18 19.22 14.71
C LEU A 48 16.68 19.42 14.54
N LEU A 49 17.36 18.59 13.74
CA LEU A 49 18.79 18.76 13.46
C LEU A 49 19.08 20.06 12.72
N VAL A 50 18.30 20.39 11.69
CA VAL A 50 18.44 21.65 10.94
C VAL A 50 18.22 22.85 11.86
N TRP A 51 17.21 22.79 12.72
CA TRP A 51 16.95 23.83 13.71
C TRP A 51 18.13 24.03 14.67
N ARG A 52 18.71 22.94 15.21
CA ARG A 52 19.90 23.01 16.09
C ARG A 52 21.11 23.59 15.37
N LYS A 53 21.37 23.14 14.13
CA LYS A 53 22.44 23.66 13.28
C LYS A 53 22.32 25.17 13.08
N ALA A 54 21.11 25.65 12.81
CA ALA A 54 20.84 27.08 12.63
C ALA A 54 21.09 27.92 13.91
N ARG A 55 21.04 27.29 15.09
CA ARG A 55 21.39 27.93 16.37
C ARG A 55 22.88 27.87 16.72
N GLY A 56 23.70 27.29 15.85
CA GLY A 56 25.14 27.12 16.07
C GLY A 56 25.48 25.96 17.00
N GLU A 57 24.53 25.05 17.27
CA GLU A 57 24.83 23.82 17.99
C GLU A 57 25.62 22.86 17.10
N ALA A 58 26.57 22.13 17.69
CA ALA A 58 27.28 21.08 17.00
C ALA A 58 26.31 19.94 16.67
N VAL A 59 26.14 19.66 15.39
CA VAL A 59 25.34 18.56 14.87
C VAL A 59 26.21 17.66 14.00
N ASP A 60 25.84 16.38 13.97
CA ASP A 60 26.50 15.38 13.15
C ASP A 60 25.99 15.47 11.70
N ASP A 61 26.86 15.94 10.81
CA ASP A 61 26.55 16.04 9.37
C ASP A 61 26.34 14.66 8.73
N ALA A 62 26.99 13.59 9.23
CA ALA A 62 26.75 12.24 8.72
C ALA A 62 25.33 11.76 9.05
N ARG A 63 24.82 12.11 10.23
CA ARG A 63 23.43 11.85 10.62
C ARG A 63 22.44 12.64 9.75
N HIS A 64 22.75 13.88 9.40
CA HIS A 64 21.93 14.69 8.50
C HIS A 64 21.79 14.03 7.12
N GLU A 65 22.90 13.64 6.50
CA GLU A 65 22.90 12.93 5.21
C GLU A 65 22.16 11.58 5.29
N ALA A 66 22.36 10.82 6.38
CA ALA A 66 21.66 9.55 6.57
C ALA A 66 20.12 9.72 6.65
N LEU A 67 19.64 10.79 7.30
CA LEU A 67 18.21 11.07 7.40
C LEU A 67 17.62 11.51 6.05
N LEU A 68 18.37 12.28 5.25
CA LEU A 68 17.95 12.63 3.89
C LEU A 68 17.81 11.38 3.02
N LEU A 69 18.84 10.52 3.01
CA LEU A 69 18.79 9.25 2.27
C LEU A 69 17.60 8.40 2.73
N ARG A 70 17.36 8.34 4.04
CA ARG A 70 16.24 7.58 4.60
C ARG A 70 14.88 8.13 4.15
N LEU A 71 14.73 9.45 4.02
CA LEU A 71 13.51 10.05 3.48
C LEU A 71 13.28 9.66 2.02
N ASP A 72 14.34 9.64 1.21
CA ASP A 72 14.26 9.23 -0.20
C ASP A 72 13.86 7.75 -0.34
N GLU A 73 14.44 6.88 0.48
CA GLU A 73 14.07 5.46 0.54
C GLU A 73 12.60 5.27 0.91
N LEU A 74 12.12 5.96 1.94
CA LEU A 74 10.73 5.88 2.40
C LEU A 74 9.77 6.44 1.34
N GLN A 75 10.17 7.51 0.65
CA GLN A 75 9.40 8.08 -0.45
C GLN A 75 9.29 7.11 -1.64
N ALA A 76 10.39 6.43 -1.99
CA ALA A 76 10.41 5.40 -3.02
C ALA A 76 9.54 4.20 -2.63
N GLN A 77 9.60 3.76 -1.36
CA GLN A 77 8.76 2.68 -0.83
C GLN A 77 7.27 3.02 -0.90
N ILE A 78 6.87 4.21 -0.46
CA ILE A 78 5.47 4.67 -0.52
C ILE A 78 5.00 4.71 -1.98
N THR A 79 5.83 5.24 -2.89
CA THR A 79 5.50 5.32 -4.32
C THR A 79 5.33 3.93 -4.94
N ARG A 80 6.16 2.96 -4.52
CA ARG A 80 6.02 1.55 -4.95
C ARG A 80 4.71 0.96 -4.45
N LEU A 81 4.42 1.09 -3.15
CA LEU A 81 3.18 0.60 -2.54
C LEU A 81 1.93 1.24 -3.17
N ASP A 82 1.99 2.53 -3.53
CA ASP A 82 0.90 3.21 -4.24
C ASP A 82 0.62 2.58 -5.60
N ARG A 83 1.67 2.19 -6.34
CA ARG A 83 1.52 1.48 -7.62
C ARG A 83 0.94 0.08 -7.43
N GLU A 84 1.40 -0.66 -6.42
CA GLU A 84 0.92 -2.01 -6.10
C GLU A 84 -0.57 -1.98 -5.70
N ILE A 85 -0.98 -1.01 -4.86
CA ILE A 85 -2.38 -0.79 -4.49
C ILE A 85 -3.23 -0.40 -5.70
N ALA A 86 -2.70 0.44 -6.59
CA ALA A 86 -3.42 0.81 -7.81
C ALA A 86 -3.59 -0.37 -8.76
N ALA A 87 -2.56 -1.22 -8.90
CA ALA A 87 -2.60 -2.42 -9.72
C ALA A 87 -3.60 -3.45 -9.18
N SER A 88 -3.58 -3.75 -7.87
CA SER A 88 -4.51 -4.72 -7.28
C SER A 88 -5.98 -4.30 -7.40
N ARG A 89 -6.26 -2.99 -7.33
CA ARG A 89 -7.61 -2.45 -7.60
C ARG A 89 -8.02 -2.60 -9.06
N ALA A 90 -7.10 -2.48 -10.01
CA ALA A 90 -7.41 -2.64 -11.43
C ALA A 90 -7.73 -4.12 -11.77
N GLU A 91 -7.03 -5.07 -11.15
CA GLU A 91 -7.28 -6.50 -11.31
C GLU A 91 -8.67 -6.89 -10.79
N ASP A 92 -9.07 -6.43 -9.60
CA ASP A 92 -10.42 -6.67 -9.03
C ASP A 92 -11.56 -6.21 -9.96
N VAL A 93 -11.40 -5.08 -10.66
CA VAL A 93 -12.44 -4.54 -11.57
C VAL A 93 -12.62 -5.42 -12.82
N THR A 94 -11.55 -6.09 -13.27
CA THR A 94 -11.62 -6.95 -14.47
C THR A 94 -12.32 -8.27 -14.22
N VAL A 95 -12.26 -8.82 -13.01
CA VAL A 95 -12.91 -10.09 -12.64
C VAL A 95 -14.43 -9.93 -12.46
N GLY A 96 -14.93 -8.71 -12.20
CA GLY A 96 -16.35 -8.43 -11.99
C GLY A 96 -17.21 -8.28 -13.26
N GLN A 97 -16.64 -8.37 -14.46
CA GLN A 97 -17.38 -8.29 -15.72
C GLN A 97 -17.73 -9.70 -16.22
N ASP A 98 -18.74 -10.32 -15.62
CA ASP A 98 -19.41 -11.48 -16.23
C ASP A 98 -20.16 -11.00 -17.50
N PRO A 99 -20.02 -11.67 -18.66
CA PRO A 99 -20.74 -11.26 -19.86
C PRO A 99 -22.25 -11.39 -19.64
N PRO A 100 -23.07 -10.45 -20.17
CA PRO A 100 -24.52 -10.54 -20.03
C PRO A 100 -25.01 -11.90 -20.56
N PRO A 101 -25.90 -12.60 -19.84
CA PRO A 101 -26.36 -13.91 -20.28
C PRO A 101 -26.97 -13.77 -21.68
N PRO A 102 -26.68 -14.72 -22.60
CA PRO A 102 -27.26 -14.67 -23.93
C PRO A 102 -28.78 -14.69 -23.80
N ALA A 103 -29.43 -13.65 -24.31
CA ALA A 103 -30.87 -13.59 -24.42
C ALA A 103 -31.31 -14.77 -25.30
N ALA A 104 -31.98 -15.75 -24.68
CA ALA A 104 -32.63 -16.88 -25.33
C ALA A 104 -34.10 -16.92 -24.88
#